data_AF-B6E211-F1
#
_entry.id   AF-B6E211-F1
#
_cell.length_a   1.000
_cell.length_b   1.000
_cell.length_c   1.000
_cell.angle_alpha   90.00
_cell.angle_beta   90.00
_cell.angle_gamma   90.00
#
_symmetry.space_group_name_H-M   'P 1'
#
loop_
_entity.id
_entity.type
_entity.pdbx_description
1 polymer ?
#
loop_
_entity_poly.entity_id
_entity_poly.type
_entity_poly.pdbx_seq_one_letter_code
_entity_poly.pdbx_strand_id
1 'polypeptide(L)'
;SFSASVAHADNESDCSGSEPVDAFQAFSEGKEAYVLVRSTDPKARDCLKGEPAGEKQDNTLPVMMTFKNGTDWASTDWTFSLDGAKVTATLGNLTQNREVVYDSQSHHCHVDKVEKEVPDYEMWMLDAGGLEVEVECCRQKLEELASGRNQTYPHPKDS
;
A
#
# COMPACT_ATOMS: atom_id res chain seq x y z
N SER A 1 -37.05 25.77 -29.19
CA SER A 1 -36.37 24.94 -28.18
C SER A 1 -35.06 24.46 -28.76
N PHE A 2 -33.94 24.93 -28.25
CA PHE A 2 -32.63 24.38 -28.56
C PHE A 2 -32.07 23.82 -27.26
N SER A 3 -32.12 22.50 -27.12
CA SER A 3 -31.43 21.79 -26.05
C SER A 3 -29.95 21.77 -26.37
N ALA A 4 -29.15 22.49 -25.59
CA ALA A 4 -27.71 22.32 -25.58
C ALA A 4 -27.39 21.12 -24.69
N SER A 5 -26.94 20.02 -25.30
CA SER A 5 -26.36 18.89 -24.58
C SER A 5 -25.09 19.36 -23.88
N VAL A 6 -25.11 19.35 -22.55
CA VAL A 6 -23.91 19.55 -21.73
C VAL A 6 -23.06 18.30 -21.89
N ALA A 7 -22.03 18.38 -22.73
CA ALA A 7 -20.96 17.38 -22.73
C ALA A 7 -20.31 17.42 -21.34
N HIS A 8 -20.52 16.38 -20.55
CA HIS A 8 -19.73 16.13 -19.37
C HIS A 8 -18.35 15.74 -19.88
N ALA A 9 -17.40 16.68 -19.79
CA ALA A 9 -16.00 16.34 -19.85
C ALA A 9 -15.72 15.55 -18.57
N ASP A 10 -15.80 14.22 -18.67
CA ASP A 10 -15.17 13.34 -17.69
C ASP A 10 -13.68 13.65 -17.78
N ASN A 11 -13.24 14.52 -16.87
CA ASN A 11 -11.83 14.78 -16.63
C ASN A 11 -11.32 13.53 -15.92
N GLU A 12 -11.11 12.43 -16.67
CA GLU A 12 -10.33 11.29 -16.22
C GLU A 12 -8.98 11.87 -15.79
N SER A 13 -8.78 12.04 -14.48
CA SER A 13 -7.44 12.26 -13.98
C SER A 13 -6.65 11.04 -14.41
N ASP A 14 -5.73 11.21 -15.35
CA ASP A 14 -4.87 10.14 -15.83
C ASP A 14 -4.05 9.68 -14.62
N CYS A 15 -4.52 8.63 -13.93
CA CYS A 15 -3.91 8.05 -12.73
C CYS A 15 -2.61 7.29 -13.09
N SER A 16 -1.82 7.87 -13.99
CA SER A 16 -0.43 7.58 -14.24
C SER A 16 0.37 7.75 -12.95
N GLY A 17 0.89 6.63 -12.45
CA GLY A 17 1.73 6.58 -11.26
C GLY A 17 3.22 6.73 -11.61
N SER A 18 4.08 6.37 -10.67
CA SER A 18 5.51 6.22 -10.91
C SER A 18 5.79 5.05 -11.87
N GLU A 19 6.50 5.31 -12.96
CA GLU A 19 6.87 4.28 -13.94
C GLU A 19 8.37 4.40 -14.34
N PRO A 20 9.16 3.30 -14.29
CA PRO A 20 8.78 1.98 -13.75
C PRO A 20 8.62 2.02 -12.23
N VAL A 21 7.81 1.11 -11.68
CA VAL A 21 7.66 0.97 -10.22
C VAL A 21 8.94 0.39 -9.61
N ASP A 22 9.45 1.05 -8.58
CA ASP A 22 10.56 0.61 -7.73
C ASP A 22 10.10 0.63 -6.27
N ALA A 23 10.22 -0.50 -5.57
CA ALA A 23 9.72 -0.63 -4.20
C ALA A 23 10.47 0.27 -3.22
N PHE A 24 11.76 0.52 -3.41
CA PHE A 24 12.51 1.38 -2.51
C PHE A 24 12.06 2.84 -2.63
N GLN A 25 11.75 3.30 -3.85
CA GLN A 25 11.16 4.61 -4.08
C GLN A 25 9.72 4.71 -3.55
N ALA A 26 8.88 3.70 -3.79
CA ALA A 26 7.51 3.64 -3.27
C ALA A 26 7.42 3.65 -1.73
N PHE A 27 8.52 3.28 -1.05
CA PHE A 27 8.68 3.36 0.40
C PHE A 27 9.40 4.64 0.86
N SER A 28 9.40 5.69 0.03
CA SER A 28 10.09 6.97 0.29
C SER A 28 11.54 6.78 0.71
N GLU A 29 12.24 5.83 0.07
CA GLU A 29 13.64 5.48 0.35
C GLU A 29 13.88 5.06 1.82
N GLY A 30 12.87 4.49 2.49
CA GLY A 30 12.97 4.08 3.89
C GLY A 30 13.04 5.24 4.87
N LYS A 31 12.41 6.37 4.56
CA LYS A 31 12.35 7.57 5.42
C LYS A 31 11.03 7.73 6.15
N GLU A 32 9.98 7.06 5.69
CA GLU A 32 8.61 7.30 6.13
C GLU A 32 7.92 6.01 6.62
N ALA A 33 6.86 6.18 7.40
CA ALA A 33 5.98 5.10 7.84
C ALA A 33 4.73 5.01 6.96
N TYR A 34 4.29 3.77 6.68
CA TYR A 34 3.09 3.50 5.90
C TYR A 34 2.07 2.68 6.70
N VAL A 35 0.80 3.04 6.56
CA VAL A 35 -0.34 2.36 7.19
C VAL A 35 -1.15 1.59 6.17
N LEU A 36 -1.60 0.39 6.55
CA LEU A 36 -2.50 -0.42 5.73
C LEU A 36 -3.92 0.11 5.84
N VAL A 37 -4.44 0.70 4.76
CA VAL A 37 -5.77 1.35 4.77
C VAL A 37 -6.85 0.51 4.12
N ARG A 38 -6.48 -0.42 3.23
CA ARG A 38 -7.40 -1.40 2.62
C ARG A 38 -6.68 -2.71 2.39
N SER A 39 -7.38 -3.82 2.56
CA SER A 39 -6.86 -5.14 2.17
C SER A 39 -7.99 -6.07 1.76
N THR A 40 -7.74 -6.95 0.79
CA THR A 40 -8.65 -8.06 0.47
C THR A 40 -8.41 -9.30 1.32
N ASP A 41 -7.37 -9.31 2.17
CA ASP A 41 -7.16 -10.38 3.16
C ASP A 41 -8.17 -10.22 4.31
N PRO A 42 -9.07 -11.19 4.56
CA PRO A 42 -9.97 -11.13 5.70
C PRO A 42 -9.25 -11.20 7.06
N LYS A 43 -7.95 -11.49 7.08
CA LYS A 43 -7.10 -11.57 8.28
C LYS A 43 -6.15 -10.38 8.42
N ALA A 44 -6.35 -9.31 7.64
CA ALA A 44 -5.57 -8.08 7.77
C ALA A 44 -5.59 -7.59 9.23
N ARG A 45 -4.41 -7.28 9.78
CA ARG A 45 -4.26 -6.94 11.19
C ARG A 45 -4.70 -5.51 11.45
N ASP A 46 -5.46 -5.30 12.51
CA ASP A 46 -5.93 -3.98 12.92
C ASP A 46 -4.76 -3.01 13.14
N CYS A 47 -4.90 -1.79 12.64
CA CYS A 47 -3.90 -0.72 12.76
C CYS A 47 -2.50 -1.12 12.25
N LEU A 48 -2.40 -2.02 11.27
CA LEU A 48 -1.10 -2.44 10.74
C LEU A 48 -0.35 -1.27 10.12
N LYS A 49 0.83 -0.98 10.67
CA LYS A 49 1.76 0.07 10.23
C LYS A 49 3.15 -0.51 10.07
N GLY A 50 3.84 -0.18 8.99
CA GLY A 50 5.25 -0.47 8.79
C GLY A 50 6.09 0.80 8.86
N GLU A 51 7.19 0.76 9.61
CA GLU A 51 8.17 1.84 9.65
C GLU A 51 9.61 1.30 9.57
N PRO A 52 10.52 2.01 8.88
CA PRO A 52 11.94 1.64 8.83
C PRO A 52 12.55 1.58 10.23
N ALA A 53 13.24 0.48 10.53
CA ALA A 53 13.92 0.26 11.81
C ALA A 53 15.45 0.44 11.72
N GLY A 54 15.93 0.95 10.59
CA GLY A 54 17.35 1.16 10.30
C GLY A 54 17.59 1.50 8.83
N GLU A 55 18.85 1.75 8.48
CA GLU A 55 19.25 2.07 7.11
C GLU A 55 19.22 0.82 6.20
N LYS A 56 19.02 1.06 4.90
CA LYS A 56 19.13 0.02 3.87
C LYS A 56 20.58 -0.49 3.76
N GLN A 57 20.76 -1.81 3.83
CA GLN A 57 22.03 -2.49 3.63
C GLN A 57 21.92 -3.36 2.38
N ASP A 58 22.73 -3.07 1.37
CA ASP A 58 22.62 -3.66 0.04
C ASP A 58 21.19 -3.56 -0.50
N ASN A 59 20.48 -4.68 -0.68
CA ASN A 59 19.09 -4.72 -1.12
C ASN A 59 18.10 -4.99 0.03
N THR A 60 18.54 -4.89 1.28
CA THR A 60 17.72 -5.20 2.46
C THR A 60 17.38 -3.97 3.28
N LEU A 61 16.14 -3.89 3.77
CA LEU A 61 15.64 -2.84 4.65
C LEU A 61 15.03 -3.49 5.91
N PRO A 62 15.51 -3.19 7.12
CA PRO A 62 14.84 -3.59 8.35
C PRO A 62 13.58 -2.75 8.56
N VAL A 63 12.46 -3.41 8.82
CA VAL A 63 11.14 -2.77 8.99
C VAL A 63 10.46 -3.29 10.25
N MET A 64 10.04 -2.40 11.13
CA MET A 64 9.20 -2.75 12.27
C MET A 64 7.73 -2.64 11.85
N MET A 65 6.99 -3.74 12.01
CA MET A 65 5.55 -3.77 11.80
C MET A 65 4.84 -3.69 13.15
N THR A 66 3.97 -2.71 13.33
CA THR A 66 3.14 -2.52 14.53
C THR A 66 1.67 -2.71 14.19
N PHE A 67 0.89 -3.24 15.13
CA PHE A 67 -0.54 -3.52 14.95
C PHE A 67 -1.23 -3.70 16.31
N LYS A 68 -2.56 -3.69 16.34
CA LYS A 68 -3.34 -4.07 17.53
C LYS A 68 -3.72 -5.55 17.48
N ASN A 69 -3.58 -6.23 18.61
CA ASN A 69 -4.06 -7.59 18.84
C ASN A 69 -5.13 -7.56 19.94
N GLY A 70 -6.39 -7.37 19.55
CA GLY A 70 -7.44 -6.99 20.49
C GLY A 70 -7.26 -5.53 20.93
N THR A 71 -7.12 -5.30 22.24
CA THR A 71 -6.89 -3.94 22.78
C THR A 71 -5.43 -3.53 22.83
N ASP A 72 -4.52 -4.51 22.76
CA ASP A 72 -3.11 -4.29 23.06
C ASP A 72 -2.30 -4.08 21.79
N TRP A 73 -1.32 -3.18 21.87
CA TRP A 73 -0.34 -2.97 20.81
C TRP A 73 0.69 -4.09 20.79
N ALA A 74 1.05 -4.53 19.59
CA ALA A 74 2.10 -5.51 19.35
C ALA A 74 3.02 -5.02 18.23
N SER A 75 4.25 -5.53 18.23
CA SER A 75 5.26 -5.25 17.21
C SER A 75 5.98 -6.53 16.77
N THR A 76 6.48 -6.52 15.54
CA THR A 76 7.32 -7.58 14.96
C THR A 76 8.36 -6.98 14.04
N ASP A 77 9.60 -7.46 14.11
CA ASP A 77 10.71 -6.96 13.29
C ASP A 77 10.90 -7.83 12.04
N TRP A 78 10.70 -7.23 10.88
CA TRP A 78 10.83 -7.88 9.59
C TRP A 78 12.09 -7.42 8.87
N THR A 79 12.62 -8.29 8.01
CA THR A 79 13.65 -7.92 7.02
C THR A 79 13.03 -7.98 5.63
N PHE A 80 13.02 -6.84 4.93
CA PHE A 80 12.54 -6.74 3.55
C PHE A 80 13.74 -6.82 2.60
N SER A 81 13.69 -7.74 1.63
CA SER A 81 14.60 -7.77 0.49
C SER A 81 13.90 -7.18 -0.73
N LEU A 82 14.52 -6.17 -1.36
CA LEU A 82 13.93 -5.38 -2.43
C LEU A 82 14.60 -5.70 -3.77
N ASP A 83 13.81 -5.94 -4.81
CA ASP A 83 14.28 -6.23 -6.19
C ASP A 83 13.33 -5.60 -7.21
N GLY A 84 13.63 -4.36 -7.62
CA GLY A 84 12.71 -3.53 -8.39
C GLY A 84 11.40 -3.33 -7.64
N ALA A 85 10.27 -3.68 -8.25
CA ALA A 85 8.95 -3.64 -7.62
C ALA A 85 8.70 -4.77 -6.60
N LYS A 86 9.56 -5.78 -6.52
CA LYS A 86 9.34 -6.95 -5.66
C LYS A 86 9.87 -6.74 -4.26
N VAL A 87 9.15 -7.29 -3.29
CA VAL A 87 9.48 -7.26 -1.87
C VAL A 87 9.32 -8.66 -1.29
N THR A 88 10.42 -9.20 -0.75
CA THR A 88 10.37 -10.43 0.05
C THR A 88 10.59 -10.06 1.52
N ALA A 89 9.52 -10.13 2.31
CA ALA A 89 9.52 -9.86 3.74
C ALA A 89 9.71 -11.16 4.54
N THR A 90 10.66 -11.16 5.49
CA THR A 90 10.95 -12.32 6.33
C THR A 90 10.90 -12.00 7.83
N LEU A 91 10.38 -12.95 8.63
CA LEU A 91 10.33 -12.90 10.09
C LEU A 91 10.53 -14.33 10.63
N GLY A 92 11.71 -14.63 11.16
CA GLY A 92 12.05 -15.99 11.60
C GLY A 92 11.93 -16.99 10.45
N ASN A 93 10.96 -17.90 10.53
CA ASN A 93 10.66 -18.88 9.48
C ASN A 93 9.52 -18.45 8.52
N LEU A 94 8.93 -17.28 8.73
CA LEU A 94 7.88 -16.75 7.87
C LEU A 94 8.48 -15.99 6.69
N THR A 95 7.88 -16.18 5.52
CA THR A 95 8.21 -15.46 4.29
C THR A 95 6.93 -15.00 3.63
N GLN A 96 6.86 -13.73 3.27
CA GLN A 96 5.78 -13.13 2.49
C GLN A 96 6.37 -12.45 1.28
N ASN A 97 5.86 -12.78 0.10
CA ASN A 97 6.27 -12.16 -1.15
C ASN A 97 5.21 -11.15 -1.56
N ARG A 98 5.65 -9.96 -1.95
CA ARG A 98 4.81 -8.89 -2.47
C ARG A 98 5.42 -8.33 -3.76
N GLU A 99 4.58 -7.72 -4.55
CA GLU A 99 4.95 -6.87 -5.68
C GLU A 99 4.17 -5.57 -5.57
N VAL A 100 4.88 -4.44 -5.60
CA VAL A 100 4.27 -3.11 -5.70
C VAL A 100 3.77 -2.96 -7.13
N VAL A 101 2.46 -3.04 -7.33
CA VAL A 101 1.85 -3.06 -8.67
C VAL A 101 1.41 -1.66 -9.13
N TYR A 102 1.30 -0.72 -8.21
CA TYR A 102 1.07 0.69 -8.48
C TYR A 102 1.70 1.53 -7.37
N ASP A 103 2.29 2.67 -7.75
CA ASP A 103 2.85 3.65 -6.84
C ASP A 103 2.45 5.06 -7.32
N SER A 104 2.04 5.93 -6.39
CA SER A 104 1.65 7.29 -6.75
C SER A 104 2.87 8.14 -7.11
N GLN A 105 2.66 9.22 -7.89
CA GLN A 105 3.75 10.05 -8.43
C GLN A 105 4.69 10.61 -7.35
N SER A 106 4.15 10.95 -6.17
CA SER A 106 4.92 11.46 -5.05
C SER A 106 5.20 10.40 -3.97
N HIS A 107 4.98 9.12 -4.27
CA HIS A 107 5.16 7.99 -3.35
C HIS A 107 4.32 8.07 -2.05
N HIS A 108 3.22 8.81 -2.06
CA HIS A 108 2.35 8.98 -0.90
C HIS A 108 1.49 7.74 -0.61
N CYS A 109 1.22 6.93 -1.63
CA CYS A 109 0.51 5.67 -1.50
C CYS A 109 0.94 4.70 -2.59
N HIS A 110 0.77 3.41 -2.30
CA HIS A 110 1.03 2.35 -3.24
C HIS A 110 0.03 1.21 -3.05
N VAL A 111 -0.10 0.38 -4.09
CA VAL A 111 -0.92 -0.82 -4.08
C VAL A 111 -0.01 -2.03 -4.28
N ASP A 112 -0.11 -2.97 -3.35
CA ASP A 112 0.65 -4.20 -3.36
C ASP A 112 -0.22 -5.37 -3.79
N LYS A 113 0.41 -6.33 -4.48
CA LYS A 113 -0.08 -7.69 -4.63
C LYS A 113 0.69 -8.60 -3.68
N VAL A 114 0.00 -9.29 -2.78
CA VAL A 114 0.55 -10.33 -1.90
C VAL A 114 0.52 -11.66 -2.64
N GLU A 115 1.69 -12.19 -2.96
CA GLU A 115 1.84 -13.42 -3.73
C GLU A 115 1.58 -14.67 -2.87
N LYS A 116 0.45 -15.31 -3.17
CA LYS A 116 0.02 -16.61 -2.61
C LYS A 116 -0.95 -17.28 -3.60
N GLU A 117 -1.44 -18.47 -3.28
CA GLU A 117 -2.32 -19.26 -4.17
C GLU A 117 -3.53 -18.45 -4.69
N VAL A 118 -4.16 -17.67 -3.81
CA VAL A 118 -5.15 -16.66 -4.16
C VAL A 118 -4.56 -15.31 -3.75
N PRO A 119 -4.00 -14.52 -4.68
CA PRO A 119 -3.35 -13.26 -4.35
C PRO A 119 -4.28 -12.32 -3.61
N ASP A 120 -3.77 -11.59 -2.63
CA ASP A 120 -4.48 -10.45 -2.04
C ASP A 120 -3.90 -9.15 -2.56
N TYR A 121 -4.70 -8.11 -2.50
CA TYR A 121 -4.32 -6.75 -2.82
C TYR A 121 -4.48 -5.86 -1.59
N GLU A 122 -3.47 -5.03 -1.36
CA GLU A 122 -3.34 -4.14 -0.21
C GLU A 122 -3.09 -2.72 -0.71
N MET A 123 -3.72 -1.72 -0.08
CA MET A 123 -3.41 -0.31 -0.31
C MET A 123 -2.75 0.24 0.96
N TRP A 124 -1.57 0.80 0.79
CA TRP A 124 -0.77 1.43 1.81
C TRP A 124 -0.63 2.92 1.50
N MET A 125 -0.55 3.74 2.55
CA MET A 125 -0.31 5.18 2.40
C MET A 125 0.52 5.72 3.55
N LEU A 126 1.16 6.87 3.34
CA LEU A 126 1.90 7.57 4.38
C LEU A 126 1.03 7.86 5.60
N ASP A 127 1.57 7.55 6.78
CA ASP A 127 0.94 7.84 8.08
C ASP A 127 0.80 9.36 8.30
N ALA A 128 1.72 10.15 7.74
CA ALA A 128 1.67 11.62 7.76
C ALA A 128 0.57 12.23 6.87
N GLY A 129 -0.15 11.40 6.11
CA GLY A 129 -1.11 11.82 5.09
C GLY A 129 -0.48 11.96 3.70
N GLY A 130 -1.33 12.04 2.68
CA GLY A 130 -0.92 12.14 1.28
C GLY A 130 -1.79 13.12 0.51
N LEU A 131 -1.38 13.45 -0.73
CA LEU A 131 -2.21 14.27 -1.62
C LEU A 131 -3.51 13.53 -1.95
N GLU A 132 -4.65 14.19 -1.74
CA GLU A 132 -5.99 13.58 -1.91
C GLU A 132 -6.19 12.94 -3.29
N VAL A 133 -5.70 13.60 -4.34
CA VAL A 133 -5.76 13.08 -5.73
C VAL A 133 -4.95 11.79 -5.93
N GLU A 134 -3.81 11.66 -5.26
CA GLU A 134 -2.98 10.46 -5.35
C GLU A 134 -3.59 9.31 -4.57
N VAL A 135 -4.11 9.59 -3.37
CA VAL A 135 -4.84 8.61 -2.55
C VAL A 135 -6.07 8.09 -3.30
N GLU A 136 -6.78 8.97 -4.03
CA GLU A 136 -7.87 8.60 -4.92
C GLU A 136 -7.42 7.65 -6.02
N CYS A 137 -6.31 7.94 -6.70
CA CYS A 137 -5.75 7.05 -7.73
C CYS A 137 -5.35 5.68 -7.17
N CYS A 138 -4.69 5.62 -6.01
CA CYS A 138 -4.38 4.35 -5.35
C CYS A 138 -5.65 3.54 -5.03
N ARG A 139 -6.73 4.21 -4.60
CA ARG A 139 -8.02 3.55 -4.35
C ARG A 139 -8.62 2.99 -5.63
N GLN A 140 -8.63 3.77 -6.72
CA GLN A 140 -9.13 3.31 -8.02
C GLN A 140 -8.35 2.11 -8.53
N LYS A 141 -7.01 2.15 -8.45
CA LYS A 141 -6.13 1.03 -8.83
C LYS A 141 -6.39 -0.22 -8.00
N LEU A 142 -6.60 -0.06 -6.70
CA LEU A 142 -6.98 -1.19 -5.84
C LEU A 142 -8.34 -1.78 -6.25
N GLU A 143 -9.35 -0.96 -6.53
CA GLU A 143 -10.68 -1.42 -6.94
C GLU A 143 -10.65 -2.16 -8.29
N GLU A 144 -9.87 -1.67 -9.26
CA GLU A 144 -9.62 -2.34 -10.53
C GLU A 144 -9.02 -3.75 -10.33
N LEU A 145 -8.01 -3.87 -9.48
CA LEU A 145 -7.29 -5.13 -9.20
C LEU A 145 -8.10 -6.11 -8.35
N ALA A 146 -8.81 -5.60 -7.35
CA ALA A 146 -9.60 -6.40 -6.43
C ALA A 146 -10.96 -6.82 -7.00
N SER A 147 -11.44 -6.14 -8.06
CA SER A 147 -12.70 -6.35 -8.81
C SER A 147 -13.73 -7.27 -8.14
N GLY A 148 -14.60 -6.67 -7.32
CA GLY A 148 -15.74 -7.37 -6.68
C GLY A 148 -15.40 -8.19 -5.43
N ARG A 149 -14.13 -8.25 -5.00
CA ARG A 149 -13.75 -8.88 -3.74
C ARG A 149 -14.05 -7.97 -2.55
N ASN A 150 -14.44 -8.59 -1.43
CA ASN A 150 -14.63 -7.88 -0.17
C ASN A 150 -13.31 -7.27 0.30
N GLN A 151 -13.38 -6.04 0.81
CA GLN A 151 -12.26 -5.33 1.39
C GLN A 151 -12.45 -5.12 2.89
N THR A 152 -11.36 -5.28 3.63
CA THR A 152 -11.19 -4.90 5.03
C THR A 152 -10.61 -3.50 5.13
N TYR A 153 -10.77 -2.88 6.30
CA TYR A 153 -10.37 -1.49 6.58
C TYR A 153 -9.56 -1.48 7.88
N PRO A 154 -8.26 -1.84 7.84
CA PRO A 154 -7.49 -2.08 9.05
C PRO A 154 -7.14 -0.80 9.81
N HIS A 155 -7.03 0.33 9.13
CA HIS A 155 -6.90 1.64 9.76
C HIS A 155 -8.15 1.94 10.61
N PRO A 156 -8.00 2.48 11.85
CA PRO A 156 -9.13 2.79 12.70
C PRO A 156 -10.13 3.70 11.99
N LYS A 157 -11.43 3.41 12.18
CA LYS A 157 -12.53 4.29 11.75
C LYS A 157 -12.85 5.39 12.77
N ASP A 158 -12.05 5.50 13.83
CA ASP A 158 -12.36 6.31 14.99
C ASP A 158 -11.35 7.46 15.14
N SER A 159 -11.82 8.66 14.75
CA SER A 159 -11.54 9.91 15.47
C SER A 159 -12.55 10.08 16.59
#